data_AF-A0A2J7PLW3-F1
#
_entry.id   AF-A0A2J7PLW3-F1
#
_cell.length_a   1.000
_cell.length_b   1.000
_cell.length_c   1.000
_cell.angle_alpha   90.00
_cell.angle_beta   90.00
_cell.angle_gamma   90.00
#
_symmetry.space_group_name_H-M   'P 1'
#
loop_
_entity.id
_entity.type
_entity.pdbx_description
1 polymer ?
#
loop_
_entity_poly.entity_id
_entity_poly.type
_entity_poly.pdbx_seq_one_letter_code
_entity_poly.pdbx_strand_id
1 'polypeptide(L)'
;MSTVGVPRESTLPLVAGLTADHFARRLSCLSLWAALQSLGRDGIQTKIREAFESSELIWKKISKYTCLRLLSQQPGGETGTFTVAELVSKPVSTAVLLEVVACTVVFQFVPEGSDDGGGRVPSYYDKLNSWLGQILQRDSPQVPLEICELESNGVVLRYCPLEMGGDKIPSTEDIEVFIVCLEQQLEILSATVQHKETFQRLVIASPRLRLVDMPGWAGLGGVRYVPEGWEQLMTDQAKEELNRLNMQLVEQLRNTDAAFSLGEGTDGLVCVRFGMVTADTDVEELLGLVVTVGQEVEESSRFLETMTEIVKKGIEAATLDLQKENEERLWQDGILRHVPVFGSLVNWWSPPSKESGIKGRSLNLTAGVVESTENIYRYHMQLQQGASNPPGTRSPPQPQVQTPVAPSAGGKHSRSSSHSSEQSQSQTVPTATMTTTSPEAVLQSVTS
;
A
#
# COMPACT_ATOMS: atom_id res chain seq x y z
N MET A 1 26.57 -6.12 -53.03
CA MET A 1 26.51 -7.59 -53.14
C MET A 1 27.07 -8.20 -51.87
N SER A 2 26.21 -8.73 -51.00
CA SER A 2 26.53 -9.78 -50.01
C SER A 2 25.20 -10.18 -49.36
N THR A 3 24.58 -11.20 -49.92
CA THR A 3 23.38 -11.85 -49.40
C THR A 3 23.75 -12.64 -48.14
N VAL A 4 23.21 -12.21 -47.00
CA VAL A 4 23.28 -12.93 -45.73
C VAL A 4 22.54 -14.26 -45.90
N GLY A 5 23.25 -15.36 -45.62
CA GLY A 5 22.69 -16.71 -45.70
C GLY A 5 21.60 -16.92 -44.66
N VAL A 6 20.40 -17.22 -45.12
CA VAL A 6 19.31 -17.77 -44.29
C VAL A 6 19.75 -19.16 -43.82
N PRO A 7 19.74 -19.47 -42.52
CA PRO A 7 20.00 -20.83 -42.06
C PRO A 7 18.89 -21.74 -42.59
N ARG A 8 19.27 -22.86 -43.23
CA ARG A 8 18.33 -23.91 -43.61
C ARG A 8 17.67 -24.45 -42.34
N GLU A 9 16.46 -23.97 -42.04
CA GLU A 9 15.56 -24.65 -41.12
C GLU A 9 15.43 -26.09 -41.60
N SER A 10 15.81 -27.03 -40.72
CA SER A 10 15.70 -28.45 -40.99
C SER A 10 14.23 -28.76 -41.26
N THR A 11 13.92 -29.29 -42.45
CA THR A 11 12.55 -29.73 -42.82
C THR A 11 12.21 -31.08 -42.18
N LEU A 12 13.17 -31.74 -41.54
CA LEU A 12 13.00 -33.05 -40.90
C LEU A 12 12.01 -33.03 -39.72
N PRO A 13 12.02 -32.06 -38.79
CA PRO A 13 11.03 -31.97 -37.70
C PRO A 13 9.62 -31.74 -38.21
N LEU A 14 9.47 -30.97 -39.31
CA LEU A 14 8.19 -30.72 -39.98
C LEU A 14 7.64 -31.99 -40.64
N VAL A 15 8.50 -32.75 -41.33
CA VAL A 15 8.13 -34.05 -41.95
C VAL A 15 7.85 -35.13 -40.91
N ALA A 16 8.56 -35.10 -39.77
CA ALA A 16 8.35 -36.02 -38.66
C ALA A 16 7.10 -35.71 -37.81
N GLY A 17 6.36 -34.63 -38.12
CA GLY A 17 5.17 -34.23 -37.36
C GLY A 17 5.47 -33.76 -35.94
N LEU A 18 6.70 -33.29 -35.69
CA LEU A 18 7.18 -32.83 -34.38
C LEU A 18 6.98 -31.31 -34.19
N THR A 19 6.52 -30.59 -35.22
CA THR A 19 6.17 -29.17 -35.14
C THR A 19 4.65 -28.99 -35.03
N ALA A 20 4.23 -27.98 -34.27
CA ALA A 20 2.84 -27.77 -33.85
C ALA A 20 1.88 -27.32 -34.97
N ASP A 21 2.36 -27.16 -36.21
CA ASP A 21 1.60 -26.50 -37.29
C ASP A 21 0.59 -27.39 -38.02
N HIS A 22 0.64 -28.72 -37.90
CA HIS A 22 -0.28 -29.62 -38.60
C HIS A 22 -0.96 -30.63 -37.65
N PHE A 23 -2.14 -30.24 -37.14
CA PHE A 23 -3.01 -31.09 -36.32
C PHE A 23 -3.36 -32.45 -36.96
N ALA A 24 -3.34 -32.55 -38.30
CA ALA A 24 -3.67 -33.78 -39.04
C ALA A 24 -2.55 -34.84 -39.08
N ARG A 25 -1.33 -34.54 -38.59
CA ARG A 25 -0.16 -35.45 -38.66
C ARG A 25 0.60 -35.60 -37.34
N ARG A 26 -0.05 -35.37 -36.20
CA ARG A 26 0.59 -35.70 -34.90
C ARG A 26 0.69 -37.21 -34.77
N LEU A 27 1.91 -37.73 -34.71
CA LEU A 27 2.19 -39.10 -34.27
C LEU A 27 1.96 -39.21 -32.75
N SER A 28 0.70 -39.11 -32.31
CA SER A 28 0.31 -39.32 -30.91
C SER A 28 0.69 -40.70 -30.40
N CYS A 29 0.83 -41.68 -31.30
CA CYS A 29 1.32 -43.01 -30.96
C CYS A 29 2.82 -43.04 -30.61
N LEU A 30 3.63 -42.09 -31.09
CA LEU A 30 5.09 -42.12 -30.86
C LEU A 30 5.43 -41.73 -29.42
N SER A 31 4.76 -40.71 -28.86
CA SER A 31 4.95 -40.32 -27.46
C SER A 31 4.50 -41.43 -26.50
N LEU A 32 3.35 -42.05 -26.78
CA LEU A 32 2.88 -43.21 -26.04
C LEU A 32 3.87 -44.38 -26.16
N TRP A 33 4.26 -44.76 -27.38
CA TRP A 33 5.21 -45.85 -27.61
C TRP A 33 6.54 -45.59 -26.89
N ALA A 34 7.09 -44.37 -26.97
CA ALA A 34 8.32 -43.99 -26.29
C ALA A 34 8.19 -44.09 -24.77
N ALA A 35 7.07 -43.64 -24.19
CA ALA A 35 6.80 -43.76 -22.75
C ALA A 35 6.66 -45.23 -22.31
N LEU A 36 5.96 -46.06 -23.12
CA LEU A 36 5.82 -47.50 -22.86
C LEU A 36 7.18 -48.21 -22.92
N GLN A 37 8.05 -47.84 -23.86
CA GLN A 37 9.40 -48.42 -23.99
C GLN A 37 10.35 -47.94 -22.89
N SER A 38 10.27 -46.67 -22.47
CA SER A 38 11.19 -46.12 -21.46
C SER A 38 10.86 -46.59 -20.04
N LEU A 39 9.57 -46.64 -19.68
CA LEU A 39 9.12 -47.07 -18.35
C LEU A 39 8.97 -48.59 -18.25
N GLY A 40 8.70 -49.26 -19.37
CA GLY A 40 8.30 -50.66 -19.38
C GLY A 40 6.99 -50.91 -18.63
N ARG A 41 6.58 -52.19 -18.54
CA ARG A 41 5.36 -52.58 -17.83
C ARG A 41 5.44 -52.22 -16.34
N ASP A 42 6.55 -52.57 -15.69
CA ASP A 42 6.71 -52.43 -14.25
C ASP A 42 6.80 -50.95 -13.84
N GLY A 43 7.49 -50.11 -14.63
CA GLY A 43 7.57 -48.67 -14.34
C GLY A 43 6.22 -47.97 -14.45
N ILE A 44 5.37 -48.35 -15.40
CA ILE A 44 4.00 -47.81 -15.51
C ILE A 44 3.17 -48.25 -14.31
N GLN A 45 3.22 -49.53 -13.95
CA GLN A 45 2.47 -50.05 -12.81
C GLN A 45 2.90 -49.37 -11.50
N THR A 46 4.21 -49.16 -11.32
CA THR A 46 4.76 -48.44 -10.16
C THR A 46 4.29 -46.99 -10.14
N LYS A 47 4.39 -46.25 -11.26
CA LYS A 47 3.92 -44.85 -11.31
C LYS A 47 2.42 -44.72 -11.00
N ILE A 48 1.58 -45.60 -11.54
CA ILE A 48 0.14 -45.58 -11.25
C ILE A 48 -0.13 -45.89 -9.78
N ARG A 49 0.56 -46.90 -9.21
CA ARG A 49 0.45 -47.24 -7.79
C ARG A 49 0.85 -46.07 -6.90
N GLU A 50 2.03 -45.49 -7.13
CA GLU A 50 2.54 -44.34 -6.37
C GLU A 50 1.57 -43.15 -6.43
N ALA A 51 0.90 -42.94 -7.56
CA ALA A 51 -0.07 -41.87 -7.73
C ALA A 51 -1.33 -42.07 -6.85
N PHE A 52 -1.83 -43.31 -6.77
CA PHE A 52 -2.93 -43.66 -5.85
C PHE A 52 -2.50 -43.56 -4.39
N GLU A 53 -1.32 -44.08 -4.03
CA GLU A 53 -0.79 -44.03 -2.66
C GLU A 53 -0.57 -42.58 -2.20
N SER A 54 -0.05 -41.72 -3.07
CA SER A 54 0.14 -40.28 -2.79
C SER A 54 -1.21 -39.56 -2.58
N SER A 55 -2.20 -39.85 -3.43
CA SER A 55 -3.56 -39.31 -3.29
C SER A 55 -4.23 -39.76 -1.98
N GLU A 56 -4.09 -41.04 -1.62
CA GLU A 56 -4.59 -41.59 -0.37
C GLU A 56 -3.94 -40.93 0.86
N LEU A 57 -2.63 -40.70 0.80
CA LEU A 57 -1.89 -40.05 1.89
C LEU A 57 -2.33 -38.60 2.09
N ILE A 58 -2.43 -37.80 1.01
CA ILE A 58 -2.88 -36.41 1.08
C ILE A 58 -4.33 -36.35 1.59
N TRP A 59 -5.23 -37.19 1.06
CA TRP A 59 -6.62 -37.22 1.49
C TRP A 59 -6.72 -37.50 3.00
N LYS A 60 -6.01 -38.51 3.51
CA LYS A 60 -5.99 -38.86 4.94
C LYS A 60 -5.50 -37.69 5.79
N LYS A 61 -4.42 -37.02 5.37
CA LYS A 61 -3.85 -35.88 6.09
C LYS A 61 -4.76 -34.66 6.10
N ILE A 62 -5.51 -34.43 5.03
CA ILE A 62 -6.43 -33.29 4.89
C ILE A 62 -7.78 -33.54 5.60
N SER A 63 -8.25 -34.80 5.64
CA SER A 63 -9.56 -35.17 6.21
C SER A 63 -9.75 -34.80 7.70
N LYS A 64 -8.68 -34.52 8.42
CA LYS A 64 -8.73 -34.09 9.84
C LYS A 64 -9.19 -32.65 10.04
N TYR A 65 -9.13 -31.80 9.01
CA TYR A 65 -9.42 -30.37 9.14
C TYR A 65 -10.91 -30.10 8.90
N THR A 66 -11.61 -29.62 9.93
CA THR A 66 -13.06 -29.33 9.88
C THR A 66 -13.41 -28.12 9.02
N CYS A 67 -12.45 -27.21 8.81
CA CYS A 67 -12.61 -26.04 7.93
C CYS A 67 -12.42 -26.37 6.44
N LEU A 68 -12.11 -27.62 6.11
CA LEU A 68 -11.99 -28.11 4.74
C LEU A 68 -13.12 -29.09 4.43
N ARG A 69 -13.81 -28.84 3.31
CA ARG A 69 -14.75 -29.77 2.70
C ARG A 69 -14.03 -30.60 1.64
N LEU A 70 -14.03 -31.92 1.78
CA LEU A 70 -13.56 -32.83 0.74
C LEU A 70 -14.68 -33.17 -0.23
N LEU A 71 -14.45 -32.92 -1.51
CA LEU A 71 -15.39 -33.18 -2.61
C LEU A 71 -15.02 -34.45 -3.39
N SER A 72 -13.75 -34.88 -3.31
CA SER A 72 -13.32 -36.16 -3.85
C SER A 72 -13.78 -37.33 -2.99
N GLN A 73 -14.05 -38.46 -3.65
CA GLN A 73 -14.36 -39.72 -3.00
C GLN A 73 -13.29 -40.12 -1.98
N GLN A 74 -13.73 -40.72 -0.86
CA GLN A 74 -12.83 -41.31 0.11
C GLN A 74 -12.07 -42.50 -0.51
N PRO A 75 -10.72 -42.48 -0.48
CA PRO A 75 -9.92 -43.65 -0.85
C PRO A 75 -10.29 -44.83 0.04
N GLY A 76 -10.51 -46.00 -0.57
CA GLY A 76 -10.95 -47.20 0.17
C GLY A 76 -12.44 -47.52 0.04
N GLY A 77 -13.20 -46.72 -0.71
CA GLY A 77 -14.65 -46.82 -0.87
C GLY A 77 -15.41 -46.21 0.32
N GLU A 78 -16.74 -46.30 0.32
CA GLU A 78 -17.59 -45.73 1.38
C GLU A 78 -17.27 -46.24 2.79
N THR A 79 -16.70 -47.44 2.89
CA THR A 79 -16.27 -48.06 4.15
C THR A 79 -14.80 -47.78 4.50
N GLY A 80 -14.01 -47.21 3.59
CA GLY A 80 -12.57 -46.95 3.79
C GLY A 80 -11.72 -48.20 4.03
N THR A 81 -12.24 -49.39 3.68
CA THR A 81 -11.69 -50.68 4.11
C THR A 81 -10.56 -51.21 3.26
N PHE A 82 -10.36 -50.69 2.05
CA PHE A 82 -9.42 -51.24 1.09
C PHE A 82 -8.24 -50.29 0.85
N THR A 83 -7.03 -50.75 1.12
CA THR A 83 -5.81 -50.02 0.75
C THR A 83 -5.33 -50.36 -0.66
N VAL A 84 -4.53 -49.49 -1.28
CA VAL A 84 -3.89 -49.78 -2.58
C VAL A 84 -3.08 -51.09 -2.54
N ALA A 85 -2.40 -51.36 -1.42
CA ALA A 85 -1.66 -52.60 -1.21
C ALA A 85 -2.55 -53.84 -1.24
N GLU A 86 -3.74 -53.77 -0.64
CA GLU A 86 -4.70 -54.88 -0.62
C GLU A 86 -5.32 -55.14 -1.99
N LEU A 87 -5.67 -54.08 -2.72
CA LEU A 87 -6.20 -54.16 -4.09
C LEU A 87 -5.23 -54.83 -5.06
N VAL A 88 -3.93 -54.65 -4.84
CA VAL A 88 -2.89 -55.30 -5.65
C VAL A 88 -2.75 -56.79 -5.30
N SER A 89 -2.96 -57.14 -4.03
CA SER A 89 -2.77 -58.50 -3.53
C SER A 89 -3.95 -59.44 -3.79
N LYS A 90 -5.17 -58.90 -3.91
CA LYS A 90 -6.41 -59.67 -4.04
C LYS A 90 -7.11 -59.34 -5.36
N PRO A 91 -7.63 -60.34 -6.09
CA PRO A 91 -8.46 -60.06 -7.26
C PRO A 91 -9.77 -59.40 -6.79
N VAL A 92 -9.99 -58.17 -7.23
CA VAL A 92 -11.21 -57.40 -6.95
C VAL A 92 -11.94 -57.15 -8.27
N SER A 93 -13.28 -57.15 -8.23
CA SER A 93 -14.07 -56.84 -9.43
C SER A 93 -13.80 -55.42 -9.91
N THR A 94 -13.88 -55.17 -11.22
CA THR A 94 -13.63 -53.84 -11.80
C THR A 94 -14.57 -52.77 -11.24
N ALA A 95 -15.81 -53.13 -10.93
CA ALA A 95 -16.78 -52.21 -10.33
C ALA A 95 -16.31 -51.72 -8.95
N VAL A 96 -15.92 -52.66 -8.07
CA VAL A 96 -15.39 -52.33 -6.75
C VAL A 96 -14.06 -51.58 -6.85
N LEU A 97 -13.22 -51.90 -7.83
CA LEU A 97 -11.97 -51.16 -8.04
C LEU A 97 -12.23 -49.67 -8.30
N LEU A 98 -13.18 -49.34 -9.19
CA LEU A 98 -13.54 -47.95 -9.53
C LEU A 98 -14.18 -47.19 -8.36
N GLU A 99 -14.86 -47.90 -7.45
CA GLU A 99 -15.42 -47.31 -6.23
C GLU A 99 -14.37 -47.11 -5.14
N VAL A 100 -13.25 -47.83 -5.17
CA VAL A 100 -12.28 -47.82 -4.08
C VAL A 100 -11.08 -46.91 -4.38
N VAL A 101 -10.66 -46.85 -5.64
CA VAL A 101 -9.47 -46.09 -6.04
C VAL A 101 -9.79 -44.63 -6.34
N ALA A 102 -9.17 -43.73 -5.58
CA ALA A 102 -9.23 -42.29 -5.83
C ALA A 102 -7.82 -41.77 -6.17
N CYS A 103 -7.61 -41.34 -7.42
CA CYS A 103 -6.36 -40.71 -7.88
C CYS A 103 -6.43 -39.18 -7.88
N THR A 104 -7.52 -38.61 -7.38
CA THR A 104 -7.72 -37.17 -7.37
C THR A 104 -8.29 -36.76 -6.02
N VAL A 105 -7.66 -35.78 -5.40
CA VAL A 105 -8.13 -35.16 -4.18
C VAL A 105 -8.65 -33.77 -4.52
N VAL A 106 -9.92 -33.51 -4.19
CA VAL A 106 -10.57 -32.22 -4.40
C VAL A 106 -11.05 -31.72 -3.05
N PHE A 107 -10.62 -30.52 -2.67
CA PHE A 107 -10.96 -29.93 -1.38
C PHE A 107 -11.19 -28.42 -1.49
N GLN A 108 -11.90 -27.87 -0.52
CA GLN A 108 -12.31 -26.48 -0.49
C GLN A 108 -12.38 -25.97 0.96
N PHE A 109 -11.86 -24.77 1.22
CA PHE A 109 -12.06 -24.05 2.48
C PHE A 109 -13.49 -23.52 2.56
N VAL A 110 -14.16 -23.79 3.68
CA VAL A 110 -15.59 -23.53 3.87
C VAL A 110 -15.87 -22.80 5.19
N PRO A 111 -17.03 -22.13 5.32
CA PRO A 111 -17.45 -21.55 6.58
C PRO A 111 -17.59 -22.63 7.68
N GLU A 112 -17.15 -22.32 8.89
CA GLU A 112 -17.43 -23.15 10.07
C GLU A 112 -18.95 -23.28 10.27
N GLY A 113 -19.43 -24.51 10.46
CA GLY A 113 -20.85 -24.79 10.64
C GLY A 113 -21.69 -24.72 9.36
N SER A 114 -21.07 -24.57 8.18
CA SER A 114 -21.78 -24.83 6.93
C SER A 114 -22.12 -26.33 6.87
N ASP A 115 -23.42 -26.63 6.97
CA ASP A 115 -23.94 -28.00 6.84
C ASP A 115 -23.35 -28.64 5.57
N ASP A 116 -23.01 -29.93 5.63
CA ASP A 116 -22.46 -30.75 4.53
C ASP A 116 -23.36 -30.82 3.28
N GLY A 117 -24.45 -30.04 3.25
CA GLY A 117 -25.42 -29.92 2.18
C GLY A 117 -24.87 -29.22 0.94
N GLY A 118 -23.81 -29.77 0.34
CA GLY A 118 -23.45 -29.81 -1.08
C GLY A 118 -23.50 -28.54 -1.93
N GLY A 119 -23.82 -27.39 -1.34
CA GLY A 119 -24.14 -26.15 -2.03
C GLY A 119 -22.91 -25.31 -2.30
N ARG A 120 -23.06 -24.41 -3.25
CA ARG A 120 -22.03 -23.46 -3.64
C ARG A 120 -21.69 -22.53 -2.48
N VAL A 121 -20.39 -22.36 -2.21
CA VAL A 121 -19.92 -21.44 -1.17
C VAL A 121 -20.17 -19.98 -1.59
N PRO A 122 -20.30 -19.04 -0.64
CA PRO A 122 -20.38 -17.62 -0.96
C PRO A 122 -19.13 -17.14 -1.72
N SER A 123 -19.29 -16.13 -2.57
CA SER A 123 -18.21 -15.59 -3.42
C SER A 123 -16.97 -15.12 -2.63
N TYR A 124 -17.14 -14.73 -1.37
CA TYR A 124 -16.03 -14.43 -0.47
C TYR A 124 -15.11 -15.64 -0.26
N TYR A 125 -15.68 -16.83 -0.03
CA TYR A 125 -14.94 -18.07 0.13
C TYR A 125 -14.33 -18.54 -1.18
N ASP A 126 -14.93 -18.25 -2.34
CA ASP A 126 -14.28 -18.49 -3.64
C ASP A 126 -12.94 -17.73 -3.74
N LYS A 127 -12.87 -16.50 -3.19
CA LYS A 127 -11.63 -15.71 -3.17
C LYS A 127 -10.62 -16.20 -2.14
N LEU A 128 -11.08 -16.62 -0.96
CA LEU A 128 -10.23 -17.28 0.03
C LEU A 128 -9.63 -18.58 -0.54
N ASN A 129 -10.41 -19.39 -1.25
CA ASN A 129 -9.95 -20.61 -1.91
C ASN A 129 -8.97 -20.32 -3.05
N SER A 130 -9.24 -19.30 -3.87
CA SER A 130 -8.32 -18.84 -4.92
C SER A 130 -6.98 -18.42 -4.31
N TRP A 131 -7.01 -17.64 -3.23
CA TRP A 131 -5.82 -17.20 -2.51
C TRP A 131 -5.06 -18.38 -1.90
N LEU A 132 -5.76 -19.30 -1.22
CA LEU A 132 -5.17 -20.50 -0.64
C LEU A 132 -4.43 -21.32 -1.70
N GLY A 133 -5.06 -21.56 -2.85
CA GLY A 133 -4.44 -22.27 -3.97
C GLY A 133 -3.17 -21.59 -4.47
N GLN A 134 -3.19 -20.26 -4.64
CA GLN A 134 -2.03 -19.49 -5.10
C GLN A 134 -0.87 -19.53 -4.11
N ILE A 135 -1.16 -19.43 -2.81
CA ILE A 135 -0.14 -19.49 -1.77
C ILE A 135 0.46 -20.89 -1.68
N LEU A 136 -0.36 -21.95 -1.72
CA LEU A 136 0.14 -23.32 -1.69
C LEU A 136 0.97 -23.65 -2.93
N GLN A 137 0.58 -23.19 -4.13
CA GLN A 137 1.38 -23.35 -5.35
C GLN A 137 2.74 -22.65 -5.24
N ARG A 138 2.80 -21.48 -4.59
CA ARG A 138 4.03 -20.70 -4.41
C ARG A 138 4.95 -21.32 -3.34
N ASP A 139 4.39 -21.68 -2.20
CA ASP A 139 5.14 -22.03 -1.00
C ASP A 139 5.36 -23.55 -0.86
N SER A 140 4.59 -24.37 -1.58
CA SER A 140 4.73 -25.83 -1.65
C SER A 140 4.61 -26.36 -3.10
N PRO A 141 5.47 -25.92 -4.03
CA PRO A 141 5.40 -26.30 -5.45
C PRO A 141 5.65 -27.79 -5.72
N GLN A 142 6.22 -28.51 -4.74
CA GLN A 142 6.47 -29.95 -4.84
C GLN A 142 5.16 -30.77 -4.90
N VAL A 143 4.07 -30.25 -4.33
CA VAL A 143 2.73 -30.84 -4.43
C VAL A 143 1.92 -29.99 -5.40
N PRO A 144 1.91 -30.33 -6.70
CA PRO A 144 1.25 -29.51 -7.71
C PRO A 144 -0.27 -29.53 -7.51
N LEU A 145 -0.83 -28.35 -7.24
CA LEU A 145 -2.27 -28.13 -7.14
C LEU A 145 -2.78 -27.37 -8.36
N GLU A 146 -4.01 -27.68 -8.74
CA GLU A 146 -4.79 -26.93 -9.72
C GLU A 146 -5.94 -26.21 -9.02
N ILE A 147 -6.18 -24.96 -9.42
CA ILE A 147 -7.33 -24.18 -8.96
C ILE A 147 -8.41 -24.33 -10.02
N CYS A 148 -9.53 -24.95 -9.65
CA CYS A 148 -10.64 -25.21 -10.55
C CYS A 148 -11.89 -24.46 -10.09
N GLU A 149 -12.80 -24.16 -11.02
CA GLU A 149 -14.14 -23.63 -10.70
C GLU A 149 -15.21 -24.67 -11.07
N LEU A 150 -15.99 -25.10 -10.10
CA LEU A 150 -17.11 -26.02 -10.26
C LEU A 150 -18.43 -25.26 -10.15
N GLU A 151 -19.38 -25.51 -11.05
CA GLU A 151 -20.68 -24.81 -11.05
C GLU A 151 -21.45 -24.99 -9.73
N SER A 152 -21.40 -26.19 -9.15
CA SER A 152 -22.12 -26.55 -7.92
C SER A 152 -21.40 -26.13 -6.63
N ASN A 153 -20.09 -25.92 -6.66
CA ASN A 153 -19.28 -25.76 -5.44
C ASN A 153 -18.47 -24.46 -5.39
N GLY A 154 -18.21 -23.81 -6.53
CA GLY A 154 -17.35 -22.63 -6.63
C GLY A 154 -15.89 -23.00 -6.86
N VAL A 155 -14.97 -22.21 -6.30
CA VAL A 155 -13.52 -22.42 -6.47
C VAL A 155 -13.02 -23.51 -5.54
N VAL A 156 -12.35 -24.50 -6.10
CA VAL A 156 -11.84 -25.69 -5.40
C VAL A 156 -10.38 -25.94 -5.75
N LEU A 157 -9.68 -26.65 -4.87
CA LEU A 157 -8.29 -27.07 -5.07
C LEU A 157 -8.24 -28.54 -5.42
N ARG A 158 -7.56 -28.87 -6.51
CA ARG A 158 -7.46 -30.22 -7.05
C ARG A 158 -6.01 -30.69 -7.09
N TYR A 159 -5.76 -31.85 -6.51
CA TYR A 159 -4.51 -32.60 -6.63
C TYR A 159 -4.76 -33.85 -7.46
N CYS A 160 -4.05 -34.01 -8.59
CA CYS A 160 -4.11 -35.21 -9.43
C CYS A 160 -2.73 -35.60 -9.96
N PRO A 161 -1.99 -36.51 -9.31
CA PRO A 161 -0.62 -36.87 -9.68
C PRO A 161 -0.51 -37.51 -11.07
N LEU A 162 -1.59 -38.03 -11.64
CA LEU A 162 -1.60 -38.62 -12.99
C LEU A 162 -1.65 -37.59 -14.12
N GLU A 163 -2.21 -36.41 -13.86
CA GLU A 163 -2.37 -35.35 -14.85
C GLU A 163 -1.28 -34.27 -14.74
N MET A 164 -0.65 -34.17 -13.57
CA MET A 164 0.37 -33.16 -13.32
C MET A 164 1.68 -33.59 -13.99
N GLY A 165 2.19 -32.77 -14.92
CA GLY A 165 3.37 -33.05 -15.76
C GLY A 165 4.73 -33.08 -15.05
N GLY A 166 4.76 -33.44 -13.76
CA GLY A 166 6.00 -33.64 -13.01
C GLY A 166 6.64 -34.98 -13.33
N ASP A 167 7.98 -35.00 -13.48
CA ASP A 167 8.73 -36.25 -13.69
C ASP A 167 8.63 -37.21 -12.49
N LYS A 168 8.32 -36.67 -11.30
CA LYS A 168 8.30 -37.37 -10.02
C LYS A 168 7.02 -37.08 -9.22
N ILE A 169 6.43 -38.13 -8.66
CA ILE A 169 5.32 -38.03 -7.70
C ILE A 169 5.89 -37.50 -6.36
N PRO A 170 5.17 -36.61 -5.64
CA PRO A 170 5.66 -36.03 -4.39
C PRO A 170 6.01 -37.12 -3.38
N SER A 171 7.16 -36.98 -2.73
CA SER A 171 7.56 -37.90 -1.65
C SER A 171 6.73 -37.65 -0.38
N THR A 172 6.79 -38.57 0.57
CA THR A 172 6.15 -38.39 1.88
C THR A 172 6.65 -37.12 2.56
N GLU A 173 7.94 -36.83 2.49
CA GLU A 173 8.54 -35.61 3.05
C GLU A 173 7.98 -34.35 2.38
N ASP A 174 7.83 -34.35 1.05
CA ASP A 174 7.24 -33.23 0.32
C ASP A 174 5.78 -32.99 0.75
N ILE A 175 5.03 -34.08 0.99
CA ILE A 175 3.65 -34.02 1.46
C ILE A 175 3.59 -33.47 2.89
N GLU A 176 4.49 -33.86 3.79
CA GLU A 176 4.50 -33.30 5.15
C GLU A 176 4.79 -31.79 5.14
N VAL A 177 5.74 -31.33 4.32
CA VAL A 177 6.03 -29.89 4.15
C VAL A 177 4.79 -29.16 3.63
N PHE A 178 4.10 -29.75 2.64
CA PHE A 178 2.83 -29.22 2.13
C PHE A 178 1.75 -29.14 3.23
N ILE A 179 1.61 -30.17 4.07
CA ILE A 179 0.62 -30.17 5.16
C ILE A 179 0.93 -29.11 6.21
N VAL A 180 2.21 -28.91 6.56
CA VAL A 180 2.62 -27.82 7.46
C VAL A 180 2.27 -26.46 6.88
N CYS A 181 2.55 -26.25 5.59
CA CYS A 181 2.18 -25.02 4.89
C CYS A 181 0.66 -24.81 4.87
N LEU A 182 -0.11 -25.85 4.53
CA LEU A 182 -1.57 -25.84 4.53
C LEU A 182 -2.12 -25.46 5.90
N GLU A 183 -1.64 -26.09 6.98
CA GLU A 183 -2.09 -25.82 8.35
C GLU A 183 -1.88 -24.34 8.72
N GLN A 184 -0.70 -23.79 8.43
CA GLN A 184 -0.42 -22.37 8.65
C GLN A 184 -1.38 -21.46 7.87
N GLN A 185 -1.69 -21.79 6.61
CA GLN A 185 -2.63 -20.98 5.81
C GLN A 185 -4.08 -21.11 6.31
N LEU A 186 -4.49 -22.29 6.78
CA LEU A 186 -5.83 -22.51 7.34
C LEU A 186 -6.05 -21.71 8.63
N GLU A 187 -5.02 -21.58 9.47
CA GLU A 187 -5.06 -20.73 10.67
C GLU A 187 -5.29 -19.25 10.29
N ILE A 188 -4.56 -18.75 9.30
CA ILE A 188 -4.71 -17.38 8.79
C ILE A 188 -6.11 -17.16 8.20
N LEU A 189 -6.62 -18.10 7.40
CA LEU A 189 -7.96 -18.02 6.82
C LEU A 189 -9.03 -17.98 7.90
N SER A 190 -8.95 -18.87 8.88
CA SER A 190 -9.92 -18.99 9.97
C SER A 190 -9.91 -17.73 10.84
N ALA A 191 -8.72 -17.24 11.21
CA ALA A 191 -8.56 -15.98 11.94
C ALA A 191 -9.13 -14.78 11.16
N THR A 192 -8.86 -14.72 9.85
CA THR A 192 -9.37 -13.64 8.99
C THR A 192 -10.90 -13.64 8.93
N VAL A 193 -11.53 -14.81 8.81
CA VAL A 193 -13.00 -14.94 8.81
C VAL A 193 -13.57 -14.49 10.16
N GLN A 194 -12.99 -14.91 11.27
CA GLN A 194 -13.44 -14.54 12.62
C GLN A 194 -13.31 -13.04 12.87
N HIS A 195 -12.18 -12.44 12.47
CA HIS A 195 -11.92 -11.01 12.63
C HIS A 195 -12.74 -10.12 11.70
N LYS A 196 -13.27 -10.67 10.59
CA LYS A 196 -14.05 -9.91 9.61
C LYS A 196 -15.31 -9.28 10.20
N GLU A 197 -16.03 -9.99 11.06
CA GLU A 197 -17.25 -9.47 11.68
C GLU A 197 -16.93 -8.32 12.65
N THR A 198 -15.89 -8.50 13.48
CA THR A 198 -15.39 -7.47 14.39
C THR A 198 -14.93 -6.24 13.61
N PHE A 199 -14.17 -6.43 12.54
CA PHE A 199 -13.73 -5.37 11.63
C PHE A 199 -14.91 -4.58 11.07
N GLN A 200 -15.92 -5.25 10.51
CA GLN A 200 -17.10 -4.59 9.95
C GLN A 200 -17.86 -3.79 11.02
N ARG A 201 -18.03 -4.36 12.21
CA ARG A 201 -18.69 -3.69 13.34
C ARG A 201 -17.94 -2.41 13.77
N LEU A 202 -16.62 -2.47 13.90
CA LEU A 202 -15.78 -1.33 14.29
C LEU A 202 -15.80 -0.23 13.23
N VAL A 203 -15.74 -0.60 11.95
CA VAL A 203 -15.83 0.36 10.83
C VAL A 203 -17.19 1.05 10.81
N ILE A 204 -18.30 0.32 11.00
CA ILE A 204 -19.66 0.87 11.04
C ILE A 204 -19.86 1.79 12.25
N ALA A 205 -19.25 1.46 13.40
CA ALA A 205 -19.33 2.28 14.60
C ALA A 205 -18.54 3.59 14.50
N SER A 206 -17.55 3.66 13.61
CA SER A 206 -16.70 4.85 13.44
C SER A 206 -17.40 5.93 12.60
N PRO A 207 -17.41 7.20 13.04
CA PRO A 207 -17.98 8.29 12.24
C PRO A 207 -17.11 8.63 11.03
N ARG A 208 -15.80 8.35 11.09
CA ARG A 208 -14.77 8.75 10.11
C ARG A 208 -14.49 7.69 9.05
N LEU A 209 -14.96 6.47 9.27
CA LEU A 209 -14.69 5.35 8.38
C LEU A 209 -15.96 4.96 7.62
N ARG A 210 -15.78 4.42 6.43
CA ARG A 210 -16.83 3.79 5.64
C ARG A 210 -16.32 2.46 5.12
N LEU A 211 -17.14 1.42 5.27
CA LEU A 211 -16.87 0.12 4.70
C LEU A 211 -17.01 0.23 3.18
N VAL A 212 -16.03 -0.30 2.45
CA VAL A 212 -16.03 -0.34 0.99
C VAL A 212 -16.22 -1.79 0.54
N ASP A 213 -17.21 -2.01 -0.33
CA ASP A 213 -17.38 -3.31 -0.95
C ASP A 213 -16.27 -3.55 -1.97
N MET A 214 -15.60 -4.69 -1.83
CA MET A 214 -14.42 -5.07 -2.59
C MET A 214 -14.67 -6.44 -3.21
N PRO A 215 -15.46 -6.52 -4.29
CA PRO A 215 -15.73 -7.78 -4.96
C PRO A 215 -14.41 -8.34 -5.49
N GLY A 216 -14.09 -9.57 -5.10
CA GLY A 216 -12.84 -10.21 -5.51
C GLY A 216 -11.69 -10.13 -4.51
N TRP A 217 -11.86 -9.49 -3.35
CA TRP A 217 -10.81 -9.39 -2.34
C TRP A 217 -10.86 -10.54 -1.33
N ALA A 218 -9.72 -11.21 -1.14
CA ALA A 218 -9.50 -12.18 -0.08
C ALA A 218 -8.87 -11.47 1.13
N GLY A 219 -9.68 -11.19 2.15
CA GLY A 219 -9.23 -10.49 3.37
C GLY A 219 -10.36 -9.92 4.21
N LEU A 220 -10.02 -9.04 5.15
CA LEU A 220 -10.99 -8.34 6.01
C LEU A 220 -11.91 -7.43 5.18
N GLY A 221 -11.36 -6.60 4.29
CA GLY A 221 -12.14 -5.75 3.40
C GLY A 221 -11.44 -4.43 3.05
N GLY A 222 -12.20 -3.50 2.47
CA GLY A 222 -11.74 -2.14 2.21
C GLY A 222 -12.35 -1.13 3.20
N VAL A 223 -11.56 -0.16 3.63
CA VAL A 223 -12.02 0.96 4.47
C VAL A 223 -11.66 2.27 3.80
N ARG A 224 -12.60 3.20 3.75
CA ARG A 224 -12.36 4.57 3.31
C ARG A 224 -12.40 5.50 4.50
N TYR A 225 -11.41 6.38 4.58
CA TYR A 225 -11.44 7.50 5.51
C TYR A 225 -12.25 8.64 4.89
N VAL A 226 -13.21 9.18 5.64
CA VAL A 226 -14.15 10.20 5.20
C VAL A 226 -14.10 11.41 6.15
N PRO A 227 -13.68 12.60 5.65
CA PRO A 227 -13.70 13.89 6.36
C PRO A 227 -15.10 14.28 6.88
N GLU A 228 -15.17 15.13 7.91
CA GLU A 228 -16.45 15.46 8.54
C GLU A 228 -17.22 16.39 7.61
N GLY A 229 -18.51 16.13 7.41
CA GLY A 229 -19.33 16.92 6.48
C GLY A 229 -19.10 16.62 4.99
N TRP A 230 -18.23 15.67 4.64
CA TRP A 230 -17.99 15.29 3.24
C TRP A 230 -19.25 14.72 2.55
N GLU A 231 -20.14 14.07 3.29
CA GLU A 231 -21.39 13.50 2.74
C GLU A 231 -22.33 14.55 2.12
N GLN A 232 -22.15 15.83 2.44
CA GLN A 232 -22.95 16.92 1.90
C GLN A 232 -22.38 17.43 0.55
N LEU A 233 -21.15 17.05 0.22
CA LEU A 233 -20.39 17.50 -0.95
C LEU A 233 -20.27 16.37 -1.98
N MET A 234 -21.32 16.17 -2.76
CA MET A 234 -21.37 15.14 -3.82
C MET A 234 -20.94 15.69 -5.19
N THR A 235 -19.91 16.54 -5.22
CA THR A 235 -19.34 17.07 -6.47
C THR A 235 -18.20 16.19 -6.96
N ASP A 236 -17.91 16.20 -8.26
CA ASP A 236 -16.79 15.42 -8.81
C ASP A 236 -15.43 15.93 -8.29
N GLN A 237 -15.32 17.23 -8.01
CA GLN A 237 -14.14 17.79 -7.35
C GLN A 237 -13.96 17.23 -5.92
N ALA A 238 -15.04 17.12 -5.13
CA ALA A 238 -14.98 16.57 -3.78
C ALA A 238 -14.58 15.08 -3.76
N LYS A 239 -14.93 14.33 -4.80
CA LYS A 239 -14.48 12.95 -5.01
C LYS A 239 -12.99 12.87 -5.31
N GLU A 240 -12.48 13.76 -6.16
CA GLU A 240 -11.05 13.82 -6.48
C GLU A 240 -10.21 14.21 -5.26
N GLU A 241 -10.69 15.17 -4.46
CA GLU A 241 -10.06 15.55 -3.20
C GLU A 241 -10.07 14.39 -2.19
N LEU A 242 -11.18 13.65 -2.08
CA LEU A 242 -11.25 12.47 -1.21
C LEU A 242 -10.29 11.37 -1.66
N ASN A 243 -10.18 11.13 -2.97
CA ASN A 243 -9.24 10.17 -3.53
C ASN A 243 -7.79 10.58 -3.26
N ARG A 244 -7.47 11.87 -3.44
CA ARG A 244 -6.14 12.41 -3.12
C ARG A 244 -5.80 12.19 -1.64
N LEU A 245 -6.75 12.48 -0.74
CA LEU A 245 -6.57 12.30 0.70
C LEU A 245 -6.35 10.82 1.05
N ASN A 246 -7.21 9.92 0.57
CA ASN A 246 -7.07 8.49 0.87
C ASN A 246 -5.82 7.87 0.25
N MET A 247 -5.36 8.37 -0.90
CA MET A 247 -4.10 7.94 -1.51
C MET A 247 -2.89 8.35 -0.65
N GLN A 248 -2.87 9.61 -0.17
CA GLN A 248 -1.83 10.10 0.75
C GLN A 248 -1.85 9.35 2.08
N LEU A 249 -3.04 9.06 2.62
CA LEU A 249 -3.23 8.23 3.80
C LEU A 249 -2.60 6.83 3.62
N VAL A 250 -2.92 6.14 2.52
CA VAL A 250 -2.33 4.82 2.24
C VAL A 250 -0.81 4.91 2.08
N GLU A 251 -0.29 5.95 1.43
CA GLU A 251 1.15 6.15 1.28
C GLU A 251 1.84 6.32 2.63
N GLN A 252 1.26 7.08 3.57
CA GLN A 252 1.79 7.21 4.92
C GLN A 252 1.67 5.91 5.72
N LEU A 253 0.52 5.23 5.66
CA LEU A 253 0.32 3.94 6.33
C LEU A 253 1.32 2.89 5.87
N ARG A 254 1.67 2.86 4.58
CA ARG A 254 2.67 1.93 4.02
C ARG A 254 4.08 2.17 4.54
N ASN A 255 4.40 3.37 5.02
CA ASN A 255 5.69 3.65 5.65
C ASN A 255 5.74 3.09 7.08
N THR A 256 4.59 2.92 7.73
CA THR A 256 4.49 2.34 9.07
C THR A 256 4.38 0.82 9.03
N ASP A 257 3.52 0.30 8.14
CA ASP A 257 3.27 -1.14 8.01
C ASP A 257 3.00 -1.53 6.54
N ALA A 258 3.71 -2.55 6.08
CA ALA A 258 3.55 -3.11 4.74
C ALA A 258 2.22 -3.84 4.53
N ALA A 259 1.46 -4.12 5.60
CA ALA A 259 0.15 -4.75 5.54
C ALA A 259 -0.93 -3.88 4.86
N PHE A 260 -0.72 -2.56 4.79
CA PHE A 260 -1.66 -1.65 4.13
C PHE A 260 -1.39 -1.56 2.63
N SER A 261 -2.45 -1.63 1.84
CA SER A 261 -2.35 -1.47 0.39
C SER A 261 -3.46 -0.59 -0.17
N LEU A 262 -3.18 0.02 -1.32
CA LEU A 262 -4.13 0.85 -2.03
C LEU A 262 -5.21 -0.01 -2.67
N GLY A 263 -6.46 0.38 -2.49
CA GLY A 263 -7.60 -0.18 -3.20
C GLY A 263 -8.52 0.85 -3.80
N GLU A 264 -9.46 0.32 -4.55
CA GLU A 264 -10.49 1.07 -5.26
C GLU A 264 -11.80 0.32 -5.08
N GLY A 265 -12.84 1.02 -4.62
CA GLY A 265 -14.18 0.47 -4.50
C GLY A 265 -14.90 0.38 -5.85
N THR A 266 -16.07 -0.24 -5.88
CA THR A 266 -16.92 -0.32 -7.08
C THR A 266 -17.40 1.06 -7.58
N ASP A 267 -17.29 2.07 -6.74
CA ASP A 267 -17.61 3.47 -7.01
C ASP A 267 -16.45 4.28 -7.63
N GLY A 268 -15.29 3.64 -7.87
CA GLY A 268 -14.09 4.30 -8.40
C GLY A 268 -13.37 5.19 -7.39
N LEU A 269 -13.75 5.08 -6.10
CA LEU A 269 -13.14 5.86 -5.02
C LEU A 269 -12.10 5.02 -4.27
N VAL A 270 -10.99 5.66 -3.93
CA VAL A 270 -9.83 5.06 -3.27
C VAL A 270 -10.19 4.61 -1.85
N CYS A 271 -9.61 3.50 -1.42
CA CYS A 271 -9.75 2.96 -0.08
C CYS A 271 -8.45 2.28 0.39
N VAL A 272 -8.34 2.05 1.69
CA VAL A 272 -7.32 1.23 2.33
C VAL A 272 -7.77 -0.23 2.30
N ARG A 273 -6.98 -1.12 1.70
CA ARG A 273 -7.25 -2.57 1.70
C ARG A 273 -6.62 -3.24 2.90
N PHE A 274 -7.42 -4.05 3.58
CA PHE A 274 -7.00 -4.93 4.67
C PHE A 274 -7.00 -6.37 4.18
N GLY A 275 -5.81 -6.98 4.15
CA GLY A 275 -5.59 -8.33 3.67
C GLY A 275 -6.00 -9.41 4.67
N MET A 276 -5.28 -10.52 4.57
CA MET A 276 -5.36 -11.64 5.50
C MET A 276 -4.67 -11.29 6.82
N VAL A 277 -5.24 -11.74 7.94
CA VAL A 277 -4.74 -11.47 9.29
C VAL A 277 -4.56 -12.76 10.09
N THR A 278 -3.65 -12.73 11.05
CA THR A 278 -3.42 -13.83 12.00
C THR A 278 -4.33 -13.68 13.23
N ALA A 279 -4.40 -14.72 14.07
CA ALA A 279 -5.21 -14.70 15.28
C ALA A 279 -4.82 -13.55 16.23
N ASP A 280 -3.53 -13.26 16.33
CA ASP A 280 -2.97 -12.24 17.24
C ASP A 280 -3.12 -10.80 16.71
N THR A 281 -3.70 -10.60 15.54
CA THR A 281 -3.85 -9.26 14.96
C THR A 281 -4.91 -8.45 15.70
N ASP A 282 -4.52 -7.29 16.25
CA ASP A 282 -5.46 -6.34 16.85
C ASP A 282 -6.11 -5.46 15.78
N VAL A 283 -7.34 -5.83 15.40
CA VAL A 283 -8.12 -5.11 14.39
C VAL A 283 -8.49 -3.69 14.85
N GLU A 284 -8.69 -3.47 16.16
CA GLU A 284 -9.07 -2.17 16.71
C GLU A 284 -7.89 -1.20 16.62
N GLU A 285 -6.68 -1.65 16.98
CA GLU A 285 -5.46 -0.85 16.84
C GLU A 285 -5.19 -0.49 15.37
N LEU A 286 -5.32 -1.45 14.45
CA LEU A 286 -5.12 -1.18 13.02
C LEU A 286 -6.11 -0.13 12.48
N LEU A 287 -7.39 -0.21 12.86
CA LEU A 287 -8.38 0.79 12.47
C LEU A 287 -8.11 2.14 13.15
N GLY A 288 -7.67 2.14 14.41
CA GLY A 288 -7.24 3.33 15.14
C GLY A 288 -6.08 4.04 14.47
N LEU A 289 -5.11 3.29 13.94
CA LEU A 289 -4.00 3.82 13.16
C LEU A 289 -4.51 4.50 11.87
N VAL A 290 -5.44 3.87 11.14
CA VAL A 290 -6.04 4.48 9.94
C VAL A 290 -6.77 5.79 10.27
N VAL A 291 -7.49 5.86 11.39
CA VAL A 291 -8.16 7.09 11.82
C VAL A 291 -7.14 8.17 12.20
N THR A 292 -6.11 7.82 12.96
CA THR A 292 -5.09 8.76 13.44
C THR A 292 -4.30 9.36 12.28
N VAL A 293 -3.76 8.53 11.39
CA VAL A 293 -3.04 8.98 10.20
C VAL A 293 -3.98 9.73 9.25
N GLY A 294 -5.24 9.31 9.14
CA GLY A 294 -6.25 10.00 8.33
C GLY A 294 -6.49 11.44 8.80
N GLN A 295 -6.54 11.65 10.12
CA GLN A 295 -6.67 12.98 10.71
C GLN A 295 -5.43 13.84 10.47
N GLU A 296 -4.23 13.26 10.62
CA GLU A 296 -2.97 13.98 10.36
C GLU A 296 -2.85 14.43 8.89
N VAL A 297 -3.25 13.57 7.95
CA VAL A 297 -3.27 13.89 6.50
C VAL A 297 -4.33 14.94 6.16
N GLU A 298 -5.48 14.89 6.82
CA GLU A 298 -6.54 15.90 6.67
C GLU A 298 -6.09 17.27 7.20
N GLU A 299 -5.51 17.31 8.40
CA GLU A 299 -5.02 18.55 9.03
C GLU A 299 -3.89 19.19 8.23
N SER A 300 -2.93 18.37 7.76
CA SER A 300 -1.83 18.85 6.91
C SER A 300 -2.33 19.38 5.56
N SER A 301 -3.32 18.72 4.95
CA SER A 301 -3.97 19.22 3.72
C SER A 301 -4.66 20.56 3.95
N ARG A 302 -5.46 20.68 5.02
CA ARG A 302 -6.17 21.92 5.36
C ARG A 302 -5.22 23.07 5.68
N PHE A 303 -4.13 22.78 6.38
CA PHE A 303 -3.10 23.76 6.70
C PHE A 303 -2.42 24.31 5.45
N LEU A 304 -2.06 23.44 4.50
CA LEU A 304 -1.45 23.84 3.23
C LEU A 304 -2.40 24.71 2.40
N GLU A 305 -3.68 24.36 2.32
CA GLU A 305 -4.69 25.18 1.64
C GLU A 305 -4.82 26.57 2.26
N THR A 306 -4.86 26.64 3.60
CA THR A 306 -4.91 27.91 4.33
C THR A 306 -3.66 28.75 4.07
N MET A 307 -2.47 28.13 4.07
CA MET A 307 -1.22 28.81 3.76
C MET A 307 -1.18 29.30 2.31
N THR A 308 -1.62 28.50 1.33
CA THR A 308 -1.70 28.91 -0.07
C THR A 308 -2.63 30.12 -0.23
N GLU A 309 -3.76 30.15 0.46
CA GLU A 309 -4.68 31.30 0.44
C GLU A 309 -4.03 32.55 1.04
N ILE A 310 -3.37 32.43 2.20
CA ILE A 310 -2.64 33.54 2.83
C ILE A 310 -1.52 34.06 1.92
N VAL A 311 -0.76 33.17 1.28
CA VAL A 311 0.30 33.55 0.34
C VAL A 311 -0.28 34.25 -0.89
N LYS A 312 -1.35 33.72 -1.46
CA LYS A 312 -2.02 34.33 -2.62
C LYS A 312 -2.51 35.75 -2.30
N LYS A 313 -3.24 35.91 -1.18
CA LYS A 313 -3.70 37.24 -0.73
C LYS A 313 -2.53 38.14 -0.34
N GLY A 314 -1.46 37.59 0.23
CA GLY A 314 -0.25 38.32 0.58
C GLY A 314 0.49 38.85 -0.66
N ILE A 315 0.55 38.07 -1.74
CA ILE A 315 1.09 38.51 -3.03
C ILE A 315 0.19 39.60 -3.61
N GLU A 316 -1.13 39.40 -3.65
CA GLU A 316 -2.09 40.39 -4.14
C GLU A 316 -1.96 41.72 -3.36
N ALA A 317 -1.93 41.67 -2.03
CA ALA A 317 -1.75 42.82 -1.16
C ALA A 317 -0.39 43.51 -1.38
N ALA A 318 0.70 42.74 -1.49
CA ALA A 318 2.01 43.30 -1.77
C ALA A 318 2.07 43.97 -3.16
N THR A 319 1.42 43.39 -4.18
CA THR A 319 1.35 44.00 -5.51
C THR A 319 0.52 45.28 -5.53
N LEU A 320 -0.60 45.31 -4.80
CA LEU A 320 -1.45 46.50 -4.67
C LEU A 320 -0.70 47.60 -3.93
N ASP A 321 -0.04 47.29 -2.80
CA ASP A 321 0.75 48.26 -2.05
C ASP A 321 1.90 48.83 -2.89
N LEU A 322 2.58 47.98 -3.68
CA LEU A 322 3.62 48.44 -4.61
C LEU A 322 3.05 49.32 -5.73
N GLN A 323 1.87 49.00 -6.27
CA GLN A 323 1.21 49.85 -7.26
C GLN A 323 0.82 51.21 -6.68
N LYS A 324 0.19 51.21 -5.51
CA LYS A 324 -0.21 52.43 -4.80
C LYS A 324 0.99 53.30 -4.47
N GLU A 325 2.07 52.72 -3.98
CA GLU A 325 3.31 53.45 -3.69
C GLU A 325 3.97 53.98 -4.97
N ASN A 326 3.91 53.24 -6.08
CA ASN A 326 4.36 53.74 -7.38
C ASN A 326 3.49 54.90 -7.89
N GLU A 327 2.17 54.84 -7.69
CA GLU A 327 1.25 55.94 -8.02
C GLU A 327 1.49 57.17 -7.13
N GLU A 328 1.65 56.97 -5.82
CA GLU A 328 2.02 58.05 -4.87
C GLU A 328 3.38 58.65 -5.23
N ARG A 329 4.34 57.82 -5.65
CA ARG A 329 5.62 58.31 -6.16
C ARG A 329 5.44 59.11 -7.44
N LEU A 330 4.69 58.63 -8.43
CA LEU A 330 4.39 59.38 -9.66
C LEU A 330 3.69 60.70 -9.37
N TRP A 331 2.85 60.72 -8.33
CA TRP A 331 2.18 61.92 -7.84
C TRP A 331 3.15 62.90 -7.16
N GLN A 332 4.07 62.40 -6.32
CA GLN A 332 5.09 63.20 -5.63
C GLN A 332 6.17 63.72 -6.56
N ASP A 333 6.65 62.90 -7.50
CA ASP A 333 7.62 63.28 -8.53
C ASP A 333 6.96 64.22 -9.58
N GLY A 334 5.63 64.19 -9.69
CA GLY A 334 4.83 65.02 -10.58
C GLY A 334 4.92 64.59 -12.04
N ILE A 335 3.77 64.45 -12.71
CA ILE A 335 3.64 63.96 -14.11
C ILE A 335 4.59 64.67 -15.10
N LEU A 336 4.94 65.95 -14.85
CA LEU A 336 5.79 66.77 -15.71
C LEU A 336 7.25 66.28 -15.84
N ARG A 337 7.77 65.49 -14.88
CA ARG A 337 9.13 64.92 -14.94
C ARG A 337 9.28 63.75 -15.91
N HIS A 338 8.16 63.09 -16.21
CA HIS A 338 8.12 61.92 -17.11
C HIS A 338 7.69 62.28 -18.54
N VAL A 339 7.38 63.55 -18.82
CA VAL A 339 7.09 64.04 -20.17
C VAL A 339 8.41 64.24 -20.95
N PRO A 340 8.60 63.63 -22.13
CA PRO A 340 9.89 63.59 -22.85
C PRO A 340 10.55 64.94 -23.14
N VAL A 341 9.78 66.03 -23.22
CA VAL A 341 10.29 67.37 -23.58
C VAL A 341 10.53 68.25 -22.36
N PHE A 342 9.76 68.10 -21.27
CA PHE A 342 9.84 68.94 -20.08
C PHE A 342 10.54 68.26 -18.88
N GLY A 343 10.76 66.94 -18.93
CA GLY A 343 11.35 66.19 -17.83
C GLY A 343 12.82 66.53 -17.55
N SER A 344 13.60 66.83 -18.59
CA SER A 344 15.04 67.13 -18.45
C SER A 344 15.31 68.45 -17.71
N LEU A 345 14.50 69.48 -17.98
CA LEU A 345 14.59 70.80 -17.32
C LEU A 345 14.19 70.74 -15.85
N VAL A 346 13.13 69.97 -15.53
CA VAL A 346 12.63 69.83 -14.14
C VAL A 346 13.60 68.98 -13.29
N ASN A 347 14.22 67.95 -13.87
CA ASN A 347 15.24 67.14 -13.19
C ASN A 347 16.55 67.91 -12.92
N TRP A 348 16.86 68.92 -13.75
CA TRP A 348 18.01 69.81 -13.51
C TRP A 348 17.74 70.83 -12.40
N TRP A 349 16.53 71.41 -12.35
CA TRP A 349 16.17 72.39 -11.31
C TRP A 349 15.81 71.73 -9.97
N SER A 350 15.37 70.47 -9.97
CA SER A 350 15.08 69.69 -8.77
C SER A 350 15.64 68.27 -8.89
N PRO A 351 16.88 68.01 -8.43
CA PRO A 351 17.48 66.69 -8.45
C PRO A 351 16.63 65.66 -7.66
N PRO A 352 16.45 64.42 -8.16
CA PRO A 352 15.73 63.39 -7.43
C PRO A 352 16.47 63.02 -6.14
N SER A 353 15.73 62.82 -5.05
CA SER A 353 16.28 62.37 -3.77
C SER A 353 16.91 60.98 -3.90
N LYS A 354 18.09 60.80 -3.31
CA LYS A 354 18.88 59.54 -3.34
C LYS A 354 18.22 58.33 -2.67
N GLU A 355 17.02 58.45 -2.13
CA GLU A 355 16.25 57.34 -1.52
C GLU A 355 15.37 56.57 -2.52
N SER A 356 15.61 56.72 -3.82
CA SER A 356 14.85 56.11 -4.93
C SER A 356 15.17 54.61 -5.18
N GLY A 357 15.25 53.79 -4.14
CA GLY A 357 15.29 52.32 -4.30
C GLY A 357 13.88 51.76 -4.41
N ILE A 358 13.65 50.72 -5.24
CA ILE A 358 12.39 49.95 -5.18
C ILE A 358 12.32 49.31 -3.79
N LYS A 359 11.31 49.68 -3.00
CA LYS A 359 11.11 49.11 -1.66
C LYS A 359 10.59 47.68 -1.81
N GLY A 360 11.29 46.73 -1.21
CA GLY A 360 10.82 45.35 -1.16
C GLY A 360 9.72 45.18 -0.09
N ARG A 361 8.93 44.11 -0.25
CA ARG A 361 7.90 43.70 0.71
C ARG A 361 8.17 42.23 1.08
N SER A 362 8.03 41.90 2.36
CA SER A 362 8.12 40.52 2.87
C SER A 362 6.82 40.13 3.56
N LEU A 363 6.28 38.97 3.21
CA LEU A 363 5.10 38.40 3.88
C LEU A 363 5.55 37.58 5.10
N ASN A 364 5.03 37.93 6.27
CA ASN A 364 5.15 37.09 7.46
C ASN A 364 4.00 36.08 7.50
N LEU A 365 4.31 34.80 7.25
CA LEU A 365 3.33 33.72 7.17
C LEU A 365 2.61 33.45 8.49
N THR A 366 3.29 33.62 9.63
CA THR A 366 2.72 33.37 10.95
C THR A 366 1.76 34.47 11.37
N ALA A 367 2.06 35.72 11.01
CA ALA A 367 1.24 36.88 11.34
C ALA A 367 0.17 37.19 10.27
N GLY A 368 0.30 36.70 9.04
CA GLY A 368 -0.57 37.05 7.92
C GLY A 368 -0.47 38.53 7.53
N VAL A 369 0.73 39.11 7.66
CA VAL A 369 0.97 40.55 7.46
C VAL A 369 2.09 40.75 6.43
N VAL A 370 1.87 41.69 5.51
CA VAL A 370 2.91 42.17 4.58
C VAL A 370 3.66 43.31 5.24
N GLU A 371 4.99 43.17 5.33
CA GLU A 371 5.90 44.12 5.98
C GLU A 371 6.89 44.71 4.96
N SER A 372 7.34 45.95 5.18
CA SER A 372 8.39 46.57 4.37
C SER A 372 9.76 45.93 4.65
N THR A 373 10.53 45.60 3.60
CA THR A 373 11.88 45.04 3.76
C THR A 373 12.94 46.11 4.06
N GLU A 374 12.56 47.37 4.22
CA GLU A 374 13.51 48.47 4.48
C GLU A 374 14.30 48.27 5.76
N ASN A 375 13.67 47.79 6.83
CA ASN A 375 14.36 47.52 8.10
C ASN A 375 15.38 46.38 7.98
N ILE A 376 15.04 45.34 7.22
CA ILE A 376 15.94 44.20 6.95
C ILE A 376 17.13 44.68 6.13
N TYR A 377 16.87 45.48 5.10
CA TYR A 377 17.91 46.04 4.24
C TYR A 377 18.82 47.02 5.01
N ARG A 378 18.25 47.93 5.81
CA ARG A 378 18.99 48.87 6.66
C ARG A 378 19.87 48.13 7.68
N TYR A 379 19.35 47.08 8.31
CA TYR A 379 20.11 46.25 9.24
C TYR A 379 21.29 45.55 8.55
N HIS A 380 21.06 44.91 7.39
CA HIS A 380 22.13 44.27 6.62
C HIS A 380 23.17 45.25 6.08
N MET A 381 22.75 46.45 5.64
CA MET A 381 23.67 47.51 5.20
C MET A 381 24.54 48.04 6.35
N GLN A 382 23.99 48.19 7.56
CA GLN A 382 24.75 48.64 8.73
C GLN A 382 25.81 47.62 9.16
N LEU A 383 25.48 46.32 9.07
CA LEU A 383 26.43 45.22 9.31
C LEU A 383 27.58 45.20 8.29
N GLN A 384 27.31 45.53 7.03
CA GLN A 384 28.30 45.49 5.95
C GLN A 384 29.22 46.73 5.91
N GLN A 385 28.80 47.84 6.53
CA GLN A 385 29.57 49.09 6.61
C GLN A 385 30.42 49.22 7.89
N GLY A 386 30.52 48.18 8.72
CA GLY A 386 31.44 48.14 9.86
C GLY A 386 31.13 49.15 10.98
N ALA A 387 29.87 49.56 11.14
CA ALA A 387 29.46 50.41 12.25
C ALA A 387 29.36 49.60 13.56
N SER A 388 29.98 50.08 14.63
CA SER A 388 29.96 49.46 15.96
C SER A 388 28.55 49.44 16.57
N ASN A 389 28.11 48.26 17.00
CA ASN A 389 26.86 48.06 17.74
C ASN A 389 26.81 48.89 19.04
N PRO A 390 25.68 49.51 19.41
CA PRO A 390 25.37 49.73 20.82
C PRO A 390 24.93 48.40 21.47
N PRO A 391 25.20 48.18 22.77
CA PRO A 391 24.98 46.91 23.43
C PRO A 391 23.50 46.70 23.77
N GLY A 392 22.96 45.55 23.36
CA GLY A 392 21.78 44.95 23.99
C GLY A 392 20.45 45.10 23.24
N THR A 393 20.25 44.28 22.20
CA THR A 393 19.03 43.47 21.92
C THR A 393 19.25 42.74 20.59
N ARG A 394 19.39 41.41 20.62
CA ARG A 394 19.42 40.57 19.41
C ARG A 394 17.99 40.35 18.92
N SER A 395 17.40 41.36 18.31
CA SER A 395 16.14 41.23 17.57
C SER A 395 16.08 42.30 16.49
N PRO A 396 15.69 41.97 15.24
CA PRO A 396 15.53 42.96 14.19
C PRO A 396 14.47 44.01 14.61
N PRO A 397 14.62 45.28 14.21
CA PRO A 397 13.70 46.34 14.59
C PRO A 397 12.29 46.08 14.03
N GLN A 398 11.28 46.33 14.85
CA GLN A 398 9.87 46.15 14.52
C GLN A 398 9.48 47.06 13.33
N PRO A 399 8.82 46.54 12.27
CA PRO A 399 8.50 47.30 11.06
C PRO A 399 7.45 48.38 11.30
N GLN A 400 7.64 49.55 10.68
CA GLN A 400 6.79 50.73 10.84
C GLN A 400 5.51 50.71 9.99
N VAL A 401 5.39 49.79 9.02
CA VAL A 401 4.22 49.68 8.14
C VAL A 401 3.83 48.21 8.01
N GLN A 402 2.65 47.87 8.50
CA GLN A 402 2.06 46.53 8.48
C GLN A 402 0.71 46.61 7.77
N THR A 403 0.59 45.95 6.63
CA THR A 403 -0.69 45.81 5.92
C THR A 403 -1.26 44.43 6.26
N PRO A 404 -2.37 44.34 7.03
CA PRO A 404 -3.00 43.07 7.35
C PRO A 404 -3.68 42.47 6.13
N VAL A 405 -3.53 41.17 5.92
CA VAL A 405 -4.05 40.46 4.74
C VAL A 405 -5.52 39.99 4.93
N ALA A 406 -6.10 40.15 6.14
CA ALA A 406 -7.52 39.89 6.47
C ALA A 406 -7.92 40.47 7.86
N PRO A 407 -9.23 40.64 8.20
CA PRO A 407 -9.65 40.94 9.55
C PRO A 407 -9.45 39.71 10.45
N SER A 408 -8.68 39.89 11.52
CA SER A 408 -8.37 38.84 12.49
C SER A 408 -9.62 38.21 13.09
N ALA A 409 -9.81 36.91 12.86
CA ALA A 409 -10.57 36.07 13.76
C ALA A 409 -9.65 35.68 14.94
N GLY A 410 -9.72 36.47 16.02
CA GLY A 410 -9.29 36.06 17.36
C GLY A 410 -7.93 36.57 17.85
N GLY A 411 -7.95 37.34 18.94
CA GLY A 411 -6.80 37.47 19.86
C GLY A 411 -6.23 38.86 20.07
N LYS A 412 -6.92 39.70 20.85
CA LYS A 412 -6.38 40.96 21.40
C LYS A 412 -5.20 40.68 22.35
N HIS A 413 -4.00 41.12 22.01
CA HIS A 413 -2.98 41.45 23.02
C HIS A 413 -2.21 42.72 22.63
N SER A 414 -2.79 43.87 22.97
CA SER A 414 -2.01 45.09 23.24
C SER A 414 -1.35 44.94 24.59
N ARG A 415 -0.01 45.05 24.69
CA ARG A 415 0.65 45.59 25.89
C ARG A 415 1.93 46.34 25.53
N SER A 416 1.86 47.64 25.81
CA SER A 416 2.97 48.58 25.87
C SER A 416 3.83 48.29 27.10
N SER A 417 5.10 48.70 27.01
CA SER A 417 6.21 48.53 27.95
C SER A 417 6.04 49.25 29.30
N SER A 418 6.74 48.76 30.33
CA SER A 418 7.17 49.54 31.49
C SER A 418 8.46 48.95 32.08
N HIS A 419 9.42 49.84 32.32
CA HIS A 419 10.73 49.64 32.97
C HIS A 419 10.61 49.46 34.51
N SER A 420 11.76 49.15 35.14
CA SER A 420 12.14 49.10 36.58
C SER A 420 12.16 47.66 37.15
N SER A 421 13.19 47.13 37.84
CA SER A 421 14.34 47.70 38.57
C SER A 421 15.41 46.61 38.80
N GLU A 422 16.68 47.00 38.94
CA GLU A 422 17.76 46.20 39.50
C GLU A 422 17.61 46.01 41.02
N GLN A 423 17.91 44.83 41.58
CA GLN A 423 19.09 44.56 42.44
C GLN A 423 18.97 43.24 43.25
N SER A 424 20.08 42.48 43.21
CA SER A 424 20.69 41.74 44.33
C SER A 424 20.01 40.47 44.86
N GLN A 425 20.61 39.30 44.61
CA GLN A 425 21.55 38.65 45.53
C GLN A 425 22.06 37.31 44.98
N SER A 426 23.38 37.17 45.05
CA SER A 426 24.19 35.95 44.94
C SER A 426 23.97 35.00 46.11
N GLN A 427 23.91 33.68 45.88
CA GLN A 427 24.56 32.61 46.69
C GLN A 427 24.22 31.21 46.11
N THR A 428 25.21 30.52 45.54
CA THR A 428 25.87 29.29 46.05
C THR A 428 25.22 27.96 45.66
N VAL A 429 25.99 27.16 44.91
CA VAL A 429 25.87 25.72 44.62
C VAL A 429 26.21 24.91 45.91
N PRO A 430 25.68 23.68 46.13
CA PRO A 430 26.33 22.44 45.64
C PRO A 430 25.34 21.41 45.06
N THR A 431 25.60 20.84 43.88
CA THR A 431 26.21 19.50 43.66
C THR A 431 25.37 18.30 44.11
N ALA A 432 24.85 17.55 43.14
CA ALA A 432 24.60 16.11 43.23
C ALA A 432 24.78 15.46 41.85
N THR A 433 25.26 14.22 41.87
CA THR A 433 26.15 13.58 40.89
C THR A 433 25.43 12.51 40.06
N MET A 434 25.82 12.38 38.78
CA MET A 434 25.82 11.18 37.91
C MET A 434 24.46 10.54 37.52
N THR A 435 24.25 9.95 36.33
CA THR A 435 25.17 9.30 35.37
C THR A 435 24.42 9.09 34.04
N THR A 436 25.08 9.38 32.91
CA THR A 436 24.67 8.91 31.57
C THR A 436 25.82 8.08 30.98
N THR A 437 25.53 6.85 30.60
CA THR A 437 26.44 5.97 29.84
C THR A 437 25.82 5.67 28.47
N SER A 438 26.52 6.05 27.41
CA SER A 438 26.32 5.55 26.05
C SER A 438 27.65 4.94 25.57
N PRO A 439 27.65 3.78 24.90
CA PRO A 439 28.87 3.11 24.45
C PRO A 439 29.34 3.58 23.07
N GLU A 440 30.64 3.41 22.88
CA GLU A 440 31.50 3.82 21.79
C GLU A 440 31.48 2.81 20.63
N ALA A 441 31.63 3.32 19.41
CA ALA A 441 31.65 2.57 18.17
C ALA A 441 32.99 1.84 17.94
N VAL A 442 32.94 0.58 17.50
CA VAL A 442 34.10 -0.19 17.05
C VAL A 442 34.06 -0.34 15.53
N LEU A 443 35.01 0.30 14.86
CA LEU A 443 35.41 0.04 13.48
C LEU A 443 36.33 -1.19 13.44
N GLN A 444 35.97 -2.21 12.65
CA GLN A 444 36.87 -3.31 12.30
C GLN A 444 37.51 -3.07 10.93
N SER A 445 38.84 -3.11 10.92
CA SER A 445 39.71 -3.10 9.75
C SER A 445 40.02 -4.50 9.26
N VAL A 446 40.00 -4.63 7.95
CA VAL A 446 40.36 -5.78 7.10
C VAL A 446 41.85 -6.12 7.20
N THR A 447 42.17 -7.42 7.10
CA THR A 447 43.26 -8.08 6.31
C THR A 447 44.04 -9.15 7.09
N SER A 448 43.85 -10.42 6.71
CA SER A 448 44.85 -11.31 6.07
C SER A 448 44.26 -12.70 5.88
#